data_AF-A0A1T4XTQ9-F1
#
_entry.id   AF-A0A1T4XTQ9-F1
#
_cell.length_a   1.000
_cell.length_b   1.000
_cell.length_c   1.000
_cell.angle_alpha   90.00
_cell.angle_beta   90.00
_cell.angle_gamma   90.00
#
_symmetry.space_group_name_H-M   'P 1'
#
loop_
_entity.id
_entity.type
_entity.pdbx_description
1 polymer ?
#
loop_
_entity_poly.entity_id
_entity_poly.type
_entity_poly.pdbx_seq_one_letter_code
_entity_poly.pdbx_strand_id
1 'polypeptide(L)'
;MAKQKTIPELEAEKSENERKLSQLQHKKQQIENRITYYEKGGRHKRAHHLITRGAAIESVAPLTKVLTETEFYAFAEKALAVPEVKGLLMEAVNEHNRAEQKERC
;
A
#
# COMPACT_ATOMS: atom_id res chain seq x y z
N MET A 1 41.10 -22.55 -30.30
CA MET A 1 40.69 -21.31 -31.00
C MET A 1 39.18 -21.37 -31.20
N ALA A 2 38.43 -20.36 -30.80
CA ALA A 2 36.99 -20.33 -31.09
C ALA A 2 36.81 -20.39 -32.60
N LYS A 3 35.98 -21.32 -33.11
CA LYS A 3 35.63 -21.35 -34.54
C LYS A 3 35.07 -19.98 -34.92
N GLN A 4 35.66 -19.33 -35.93
CA GLN A 4 35.11 -18.09 -36.48
C GLN A 4 33.75 -18.40 -37.07
N LYS A 5 32.71 -17.73 -36.56
CA LYS A 5 31.35 -17.84 -37.09
C LYS A 5 31.32 -17.22 -38.48
N THR A 6 30.56 -17.84 -39.36
CA THR A 6 30.30 -17.30 -40.70
C THR A 6 29.34 -16.11 -40.63
N ILE A 7 29.39 -15.21 -41.61
CA ILE A 7 28.50 -14.04 -41.71
C ILE A 7 27.01 -14.41 -41.49
N PRO A 8 26.45 -15.45 -42.14
CA PRO A 8 25.05 -15.84 -41.92
C PRO A 8 24.76 -16.32 -40.48
N GLU A 9 25.71 -16.96 -39.81
CA GLU A 9 25.56 -17.35 -38.39
C GLU A 9 25.53 -16.12 -37.47
N LEU A 10 26.32 -15.09 -37.79
CA LEU A 10 26.32 -13.82 -37.06
C LEU A 10 25.03 -13.02 -37.27
N GLU A 11 24.48 -13.03 -38.48
CA GLU A 11 23.19 -12.38 -38.78
C GLU A 11 22.03 -13.08 -38.07
N ALA A 12 22.02 -14.42 -38.05
CA ALA A 12 21.02 -15.20 -37.32
C ALA A 12 21.07 -14.91 -35.81
N GLU A 13 22.28 -14.92 -35.22
CA GLU A 13 22.51 -14.62 -33.81
C GLU A 13 22.10 -13.18 -33.47
N LYS A 14 22.39 -12.21 -34.34
CA LYS A 14 21.94 -10.82 -34.19
C LYS A 14 20.42 -10.73 -34.14
N SER A 15 19.72 -11.37 -35.07
CA SER A 15 18.25 -11.37 -35.11
C SER A 15 17.63 -12.01 -33.86
N GLU A 16 18.26 -13.07 -33.34
CA GLU A 16 17.79 -13.74 -32.13
C GLU A 16 18.02 -12.85 -30.90
N ASN A 17 19.16 -12.18 -30.83
CA ASN A 17 19.48 -11.24 -29.75
C ASN A 17 18.55 -10.02 -29.76
N GLU A 18 18.20 -9.48 -30.94
CA GLU A 18 17.21 -8.39 -31.08
C GLU A 18 15.83 -8.81 -30.56
N ARG A 19 15.39 -10.04 -30.87
CA ARG A 19 14.14 -10.60 -30.32
C ARG A 19 14.20 -10.74 -28.79
N LYS A 20 15.31 -11.27 -28.25
CA LYS A 20 15.52 -11.40 -26.79
C LYS A 20 15.52 -10.03 -26.11
N LEU A 21 16.14 -9.03 -26.73
CA LEU A 21 16.18 -7.66 -26.22
C LEU A 21 14.77 -7.08 -26.10
N SER A 22 13.96 -7.20 -27.14
CA SER A 22 12.56 -6.74 -27.14
C SER A 22 11.74 -7.44 -26.04
N GLN A 23 11.90 -8.75 -25.88
CA GLN A 23 11.23 -9.50 -24.80
C GLN A 23 11.62 -9.01 -23.40
N LEU A 24 12.91 -8.73 -23.18
CA LEU A 24 13.40 -8.19 -21.91
C LEU A 24 12.89 -6.77 -21.65
N GLN A 25 12.83 -5.93 -22.68
CA GLN A 25 12.25 -4.58 -22.57
C GLN A 25 10.77 -4.64 -22.18
N HIS A 26 9.99 -5.54 -22.79
CA HIS A 26 8.59 -5.75 -22.41
C HIS A 26 8.44 -6.23 -20.95
N LYS A 27 9.27 -7.18 -20.50
CA LYS A 27 9.28 -7.64 -19.11
C LYS A 27 9.63 -6.51 -18.13
N LYS A 28 10.63 -5.69 -18.46
CA LYS A 28 11.01 -4.51 -17.67
C LYS A 28 9.82 -3.56 -17.52
N GLN A 29 9.15 -3.23 -18.63
CA GLN A 29 7.98 -2.34 -18.61
C GLN A 29 6.83 -2.91 -17.77
N GLN A 30 6.56 -4.23 -17.85
CA GLN A 30 5.54 -4.87 -17.03
C GLN A 30 5.86 -4.75 -15.53
N ILE A 31 7.12 -4.92 -15.14
CA ILE A 31 7.57 -4.78 -13.75
C ILE A 31 7.42 -3.33 -13.29
N GLU A 32 7.84 -2.35 -14.08
CA GLU A 32 7.69 -0.92 -13.77
C GLU A 32 6.22 -0.51 -13.60
N ASN A 33 5.34 -1.02 -14.48
CA ASN A 33 3.90 -0.79 -14.37
C ASN A 33 3.32 -1.41 -13.09
N ARG A 34 3.79 -2.59 -12.70
CA ARG A 34 3.34 -3.30 -11.50
C ARG A 34 3.83 -2.60 -10.22
N ILE A 35 5.06 -2.08 -10.19
CA ILE A 35 5.57 -1.22 -9.12
C ILE A 35 4.67 0.01 -8.99
N THR A 36 4.45 0.72 -10.09
CA THR A 36 3.58 1.92 -10.14
C THR A 36 2.16 1.61 -9.65
N TYR A 37 1.60 0.46 -10.02
CA TYR A 37 0.27 0.03 -9.59
C TYR A 37 0.18 -0.18 -8.07
N TYR A 38 1.16 -0.88 -7.47
CA TYR A 38 1.17 -1.10 -6.02
C TYR A 38 1.49 0.16 -5.24
N GLU A 39 2.37 1.03 -5.75
CA GLU A 39 2.67 2.33 -5.14
C GLU A 39 1.47 3.27 -5.15
N LYS A 40 0.73 3.35 -6.27
CA LYS A 40 -0.52 4.14 -6.37
C LYS A 40 -1.65 3.50 -5.58
N GLY A 41 -1.78 2.18 -5.65
CA GLY A 41 -2.80 1.40 -4.95
C GLY A 41 -2.67 1.49 -3.43
N GLY A 42 -1.45 1.49 -2.89
CA GLY A 42 -1.22 1.64 -1.45
C GLY A 42 -1.67 3.01 -0.91
N ARG A 43 -1.35 4.10 -1.63
CA ARG A 43 -1.76 5.46 -1.23
C ARG A 43 -3.26 5.65 -1.31
N HIS A 44 -3.90 5.21 -2.39
CA HIS A 44 -5.34 5.36 -2.57
C HIS A 44 -6.13 4.53 -1.55
N LYS A 45 -5.71 3.29 -1.28
CA LYS A 45 -6.30 2.44 -0.23
C LYS A 45 -6.15 3.07 1.15
N ARG A 46 -4.98 3.65 1.46
CA ARG A 46 -4.76 4.36 2.73
C ARG A 46 -5.68 5.59 2.86
N ALA A 47 -5.78 6.40 1.80
CA ALA A 47 -6.65 7.58 1.81
C ALA A 47 -8.12 7.19 2.02
N HIS A 48 -8.61 6.18 1.29
CA HIS A 48 -9.96 5.66 1.45
C HIS A 48 -10.20 5.16 2.88
N HIS A 49 -9.27 4.39 3.44
CA HIS A 49 -9.37 3.90 4.82
C HIS A 49 -9.44 5.04 5.85
N LEU A 50 -8.64 6.09 5.68
CA LEU A 50 -8.66 7.25 6.56
C LEU A 50 -9.98 8.04 6.45
N ILE A 51 -10.49 8.23 5.24
CA ILE A 51 -11.79 8.88 5.00
C ILE A 51 -12.91 8.08 5.68
N THR A 52 -12.94 6.77 5.49
CA THR A 52 -13.97 5.91 6.09
C THR A 52 -13.91 5.93 7.62
N ARG A 53 -12.70 5.92 8.21
CA ARG A 53 -12.56 6.06 9.67
C ARG A 53 -12.99 7.43 10.18
N GLY A 54 -12.65 8.51 9.47
CA GLY A 54 -13.11 9.85 9.82
C GLY A 54 -14.64 9.96 9.79
N ALA A 55 -15.26 9.43 8.73
CA ALA A 55 -16.72 9.39 8.61
C ALA A 55 -17.40 8.59 9.74
N ALA A 56 -16.78 7.51 10.22
CA ALA A 56 -17.30 6.76 11.35
C ALA A 56 -17.33 7.60 12.64
N ILE A 57 -16.29 8.40 12.91
CA ILE A 57 -16.26 9.30 14.07
C ILE A 57 -17.34 10.38 13.94
N GLU A 58 -17.45 11.04 12.79
CA GLU A 58 -18.49 12.04 12.56
C GLU A 58 -19.92 11.47 12.66
N SER A 59 -20.08 10.19 12.36
CA SER A 59 -21.37 9.50 12.50
C SER A 59 -21.76 9.28 13.96
N VAL A 60 -20.80 8.96 14.84
CA VAL A 60 -21.08 8.68 16.27
C VAL A 60 -20.99 9.93 17.14
N ALA A 61 -20.26 10.95 16.70
CA ALA A 61 -20.09 12.22 17.40
C ALA A 61 -20.30 13.42 16.46
N PRO A 62 -21.54 13.73 16.01
CA PRO A 62 -21.79 14.74 14.97
C PRO A 62 -21.28 16.15 15.29
N LEU A 63 -21.10 16.50 16.56
CA LEU A 63 -20.54 17.80 16.99
C LEU A 63 -19.11 18.03 16.46
N THR A 64 -18.37 16.97 16.14
CA THR A 64 -17.01 17.10 15.59
C THR A 64 -17.00 17.76 14.21
N LYS A 65 -18.12 17.73 13.46
CA LYS A 65 -18.24 18.35 12.13
C LYS A 65 -18.10 19.87 12.14
N VAL A 66 -18.33 20.50 13.29
CA VAL A 66 -18.19 21.96 13.44
C VAL A 66 -16.72 22.35 13.59
N LEU A 67 -15.87 21.41 14.01
CA LEU A 67 -14.45 21.66 14.23
C LEU A 67 -13.69 21.66 12.91
N THR A 68 -12.76 22.59 12.77
CA THR A 68 -11.70 22.49 11.76
C THR A 68 -10.81 21.29 12.05
N GLU A 69 -10.01 20.87 11.06
CA GLU A 69 -9.07 19.75 11.21
C GLU A 69 -8.14 19.94 12.42
N THR A 70 -7.57 21.14 12.60
CA THR A 70 -6.68 21.45 13.74
C THR A 70 -7.41 21.39 15.09
N GLU A 71 -8.64 21.92 15.16
CA GLU A 71 -9.44 21.88 16.38
C GLU A 71 -9.85 20.44 16.73
N PHE A 72 -10.17 19.63 15.72
CA PHE A 72 -10.46 18.22 15.90
C PHE A 72 -9.25 17.45 16.43
N TYR A 73 -8.05 17.67 15.88
CA TYR A 73 -6.83 17.04 16.39
C TYR A 73 -6.54 17.46 17.84
N ALA A 74 -6.63 18.76 18.16
CA ALA A 74 -6.42 19.24 19.53
C ALA A 74 -7.43 18.65 20.52
N PHE A 75 -8.68 18.46 20.10
CA PHE A 75 -9.69 17.75 20.88
C PHE A 75 -9.34 16.27 21.06
N ALA A 76 -9.01 15.57 19.97
CA ALA A 76 -8.72 14.14 19.98
C ALA A 76 -7.49 13.82 20.85
N GLU A 77 -6.44 14.64 20.79
CA GLU A 77 -5.26 14.51 21.65
C GLU A 77 -5.63 14.60 23.14
N LYS A 78 -6.43 15.60 23.52
CA LYS A 78 -6.89 15.77 24.90
C LYS A 78 -7.79 14.61 25.33
N ALA A 79 -8.71 14.18 24.47
CA ALA A 79 -9.63 13.07 24.76
C ALA A 79 -8.87 11.75 24.95
N LEU A 80 -7.87 11.47 24.11
CA LEU A 80 -7.06 10.24 24.21
C LEU A 80 -6.01 10.29 25.34
N ALA A 81 -5.72 11.47 25.89
CA ALA A 81 -4.91 11.61 27.09
C ALA A 81 -5.67 11.22 28.38
N VAL A 82 -7.00 11.17 28.34
CA VAL A 82 -7.84 10.74 29.47
C VAL A 82 -7.59 9.24 29.74
N PRO A 83 -7.22 8.84 30.96
CA PRO A 83 -6.85 7.45 31.28
C PRO A 83 -7.93 6.42 30.92
N GLU A 84 -9.20 6.75 31.15
CA GLU A 84 -10.34 5.88 30.87
C GLU A 84 -10.48 5.62 29.37
N VAL A 85 -10.37 6.67 28.55
CA VAL A 85 -10.45 6.55 27.08
C VAL A 85 -9.27 5.75 26.55
N LYS A 86 -8.06 5.99 27.09
CA LYS A 86 -6.87 5.21 26.74
C LYS A 86 -7.02 3.73 27.13
N GLY A 87 -7.63 3.46 28.29
CA GLY A 87 -7.96 2.11 28.76
C GLY A 87 -8.91 1.38 27.81
N LEU A 88 -10.01 2.03 27.41
CA LEU A 88 -10.97 1.49 26.44
C LEU A 88 -10.32 1.18 25.08
N LEU A 89 -9.47 2.08 24.59
CA LEU A 89 -8.74 1.86 23.34
C LEU A 89 -7.80 0.64 23.45
N MET A 90 -7.11 0.50 24.57
CA MET A 90 -6.21 -0.62 24.81
C MET A 90 -6.97 -1.94 24.90
N GLU A 91 -8.14 -1.95 25.56
CA GLU A 91 -9.02 -3.12 25.63
C GLU A 91 -9.49 -3.57 24.25
N ALA A 92 -9.98 -2.65 23.41
CA ALA A 92 -10.42 -2.95 22.06
C ALA A 92 -9.28 -3.53 21.19
N VAL A 93 -8.06 -3.00 21.33
CA VAL A 93 -6.88 -3.55 20.63
C VAL A 93 -6.54 -4.95 21.13
N ASN A 94 -6.60 -5.18 22.44
CA ASN A 94 -6.33 -6.50 23.02
C ASN A 94 -7.36 -7.54 22.58
N GLU A 95 -8.64 -7.18 22.49
CA GLU A 95 -9.69 -8.06 22.00
C GLU A 95 -9.49 -8.43 20.52
N HIS A 96 -9.19 -7.43 19.67
CA HIS A 96 -8.86 -7.68 18.26
C HIS A 96 -7.68 -8.66 18.12
N ASN A 97 -6.60 -8.45 18.87
CA ASN A 97 -5.43 -9.33 18.85
C ASN A 97 -5.76 -10.77 19.29
N ARG A 98 -6.64 -10.93 20.29
CA ARG A 98 -7.10 -12.26 20.74
C ARG A 98 -7.94 -12.96 19.68
N ALA A 99 -8.80 -12.25 18.97
CA ALA A 99 -9.61 -12.81 17.89
C ALA A 99 -8.72 -13.30 16.74
N GLU A 100 -7.77 -12.47 16.29
CA GLU A 100 -6.78 -12.82 15.25
C GLU A 100 -5.94 -14.06 15.61
N GLN A 101 -5.57 -14.23 16.89
CA GLN A 101 -4.83 -15.40 17.34
C GLN A 101 -5.66 -16.68 17.30
N LYS A 102 -6.97 -16.60 17.64
CA LYS A 102 -7.87 -17.76 17.59
C LYS A 102 -8.16 -18.23 16.17
N GLU A 103 -8.20 -17.33 15.19
CA GLU A 103 -8.42 -17.67 13.77
C GLU A 103 -7.21 -18.33 13.10
N ARG A 104 -6.01 -18.20 13.71
CA ARG A 104 -4.77 -18.79 13.20
C ARG A 104 -4.43 -20.16 13.81
N CYS A 105 -5.19 -20.59 14.81
CA CYS A 105 -5.08 -21.91 15.46
C CYS A 105 -6.11 -22.88 14.88
#